data_AF-A0A927N2L9-F1
#
_entry.id   AF-A0A927N2L9-F1
#
_cell.length_a   1.000
_cell.length_b   1.000
_cell.length_c   1.000
_cell.angle_alpha   90.00
_cell.angle_beta   90.00
_cell.angle_gamma   90.00
#
_symmetry.space_group_name_H-M   'P 1'
#
loop_
_entity.id
_entity.type
_entity.pdbx_description
1 polymer ?
#
loop_
_entity_poly.entity_id
_entity_poly.type
_entity_poly.pdbx_seq_one_letter_code
_entity_poly.pdbx_strand_id
1 'polypeptide(L)'
;MLFDSEGNISGVVDWNYGVARGDRRFGLVKLLHTLSFDAATRPADARPTPGAVRRVEQVLAECLEPATLQRYWAHQTLNMLYVSLQWGTEKAFTTYLDLGESRLT
;
A
#
# COMPACT_ATOMS: atom_id res chain seq x y z
N MET A 1 -12.42 1.09 4.37
CA MET A 1 -13.42 1.74 3.50
C MET A 1 -14.78 1.15 3.82
N LEU A 2 -15.85 1.94 3.71
CA LEU A 2 -17.23 1.51 3.84
C LEU A 2 -17.88 1.49 2.45
N PHE A 3 -18.83 0.60 2.26
CA PHE A 3 -19.58 0.44 1.02
C PHE A 3 -21.08 0.58 1.29
N ASP A 4 -21.83 1.15 0.36
CA ASP A 4 -23.29 1.14 0.40
C ASP A 4 -23.86 -0.23 -0.06
N SER A 5 -25.18 -0.35 -0.09
CA SER A 5 -25.87 -1.57 -0.54
C SER A 5 -25.68 -1.89 -2.03
N GLU A 6 -25.23 -0.91 -2.82
CA GLU A 6 -24.95 -1.06 -4.25
C GLU A 6 -23.47 -1.41 -4.51
N GLY A 7 -22.64 -1.43 -3.46
CA GLY A 7 -21.21 -1.71 -3.56
C GLY A 7 -20.37 -0.48 -3.91
N ASN A 8 -20.94 0.73 -3.92
CA ASN A 8 -20.17 1.95 -4.09
C ASN A 8 -19.48 2.33 -2.77
N ILE A 9 -18.35 3.04 -2.88
CA ILE A 9 -17.67 3.57 -1.69
C ILE A 9 -18.57 4.64 -1.04
N SER A 10 -19.00 4.39 0.19
CA SER A 10 -19.85 5.30 0.96
C SER A 10 -19.09 6.06 2.05
N GLY A 11 -17.87 5.62 2.39
CA GLY A 11 -17.05 6.30 3.38
C GLY A 11 -15.62 5.79 3.51
N VAL A 12 -14.76 6.68 4.00
CA VAL A 12 -13.40 6.36 4.42
C VAL A 12 -13.31 6.61 5.92
N VAL A 13 -12.88 5.58 6.65
CA VAL A 13 -12.79 5.58 8.12
C VAL A 13 -11.33 5.36 8.53
N ASP A 14 -11.06 5.39 9.84
CA ASP A 14 -9.74 5.12 10.42
C ASP A 14 -8.66 6.16 10.05
N TRP A 15 -9.00 7.44 10.29
CA TRP A 15 -8.12 8.58 9.96
C TRP A 15 -6.92 8.71 10.92
N ASN A 16 -6.93 8.07 12.08
CA ASN A 16 -5.90 8.17 13.13
C ASN A 16 -4.50 7.63 12.73
N TYR A 17 -4.39 6.56 11.93
CA TYR A 17 -3.13 5.87 11.62
C TYR A 17 -2.53 6.19 10.23
N GLY A 18 -3.16 7.07 9.45
CA GLY A 18 -2.68 7.47 8.12
C GLY A 18 -2.71 8.97 7.82
N VAL A 19 -3.57 9.72 8.52
CA VAL A 19 -3.79 11.14 8.22
C VAL A 19 -2.90 12.04 9.07
N ALA A 20 -2.28 11.51 10.13
CA ALA A 20 -1.39 12.29 11.00
C ALA A 20 -0.20 12.95 10.27
N ARG A 21 0.21 12.44 9.09
CA ARG A 21 1.22 13.08 8.24
C ARG A 21 0.64 14.21 7.35
N GLY A 22 -0.67 14.26 7.15
CA GLY A 22 -1.36 15.25 6.31
C GLY A 22 -1.08 15.14 4.80
N ASP A 23 -0.32 14.15 4.36
CA ASP A 23 0.08 13.99 2.96
C ASP A 23 -0.80 12.98 2.23
N ARG A 24 -1.74 13.51 1.42
CA ARG A 24 -2.63 12.70 0.57
C ARG A 24 -1.89 11.80 -0.43
N ARG A 25 -0.72 12.22 -0.94
CA ARG A 25 0.06 11.45 -1.92
C ARG A 25 0.76 10.28 -1.23
N PHE A 26 1.23 10.49 -0.01
CA PHE A 26 1.73 9.38 0.81
C PHE A 26 0.64 8.35 1.12
N GLY A 27 -0.61 8.80 1.33
CA GLY A 27 -1.77 7.91 1.46
C GLY A 27 -1.95 6.97 0.25
N LEU A 28 -1.73 7.45 -0.97
CA LEU A 28 -1.77 6.62 -2.19
C LEU A 28 -0.60 5.62 -2.25
N VAL A 29 0.59 5.98 -1.75
CA VAL A 29 1.71 5.03 -1.64
C VAL A 29 1.40 3.92 -0.65
N LYS A 30 0.78 4.25 0.50
CA LYS A 30 0.30 3.24 1.46
C LYS A 30 -0.71 2.29 0.81
N LEU A 31 -1.66 2.82 0.04
CA LEU A 31 -2.63 2.01 -0.70
C LEU A 31 -1.94 1.06 -1.67
N LEU A 32 -0.99 1.55 -2.48
CA LEU A 32 -0.24 0.71 -3.41
C LEU A 32 0.54 -0.41 -2.68
N HIS A 33 1.15 -0.08 -1.54
CA HIS A 33 1.87 -1.04 -0.72
C HIS A 33 0.95 -2.14 -0.18
N THR A 34 -0.25 -1.79 0.31
CA THR A 34 -1.27 -2.77 0.72
C THR A 34 -1.71 -3.66 -0.45
N LEU A 35 -2.01 -3.07 -1.60
CA LEU A 35 -2.43 -3.85 -2.78
C LEU A 35 -1.33 -4.79 -3.28
N SER A 36 -0.07 -4.35 -3.27
CA SER A 36 1.07 -5.17 -3.69
C SER A 36 1.28 -6.37 -2.76
N PHE A 37 1.15 -6.14 -1.44
CA PHE A 37 1.21 -7.22 -0.46
C PHE A 37 0.06 -8.21 -0.59
N ASP A 38 -1.17 -7.72 -0.76
CA ASP A 38 -2.33 -8.59 -0.94
C ASP A 38 -2.24 -9.40 -2.24
N ALA A 39 -1.71 -8.81 -3.32
CA ALA A 39 -1.44 -9.53 -4.56
C ALA A 39 -0.44 -10.68 -4.38
N ALA A 40 0.57 -10.51 -3.51
CA ALA A 40 1.58 -11.51 -3.23
C ALA A 40 1.10 -12.60 -2.24
N THR A 41 0.20 -12.27 -1.32
CA THR A 41 -0.08 -13.12 -0.15
C THR A 41 -1.47 -13.74 -0.13
N ARG A 42 -2.48 -13.12 -0.75
CA ARG A 42 -3.86 -13.61 -0.70
C ARG A 42 -4.11 -14.76 -1.67
N PRO A 43 -5.13 -15.61 -1.41
CA PRO A 43 -5.62 -16.56 -2.40
C PRO A 43 -6.21 -15.84 -3.62
N ALA A 44 -6.24 -16.51 -4.77
CA ALA A 44 -6.50 -15.89 -6.07
C ALA A 44 -7.85 -15.17 -6.18
N ASP A 45 -8.88 -15.67 -5.51
CA ASP A 45 -10.23 -15.11 -5.41
C ASP A 45 -10.32 -13.84 -4.55
N ALA A 46 -9.34 -13.61 -3.68
CA ALA A 46 -9.26 -12.45 -2.78
C ALA A 46 -8.14 -11.47 -3.16
N ARG A 47 -7.36 -11.74 -4.22
CA ARG A 47 -6.31 -10.82 -4.69
C ARG A 47 -6.93 -9.57 -5.32
N PRO A 48 -6.28 -8.40 -5.19
CA PRO A 48 -6.66 -7.26 -5.99
C PRO A 48 -6.48 -7.57 -7.48
N THR A 49 -7.37 -7.04 -8.31
CA THR A 49 -7.24 -7.20 -9.75
C THR A 49 -5.97 -6.50 -10.23
N PRO A 50 -5.25 -7.04 -11.25
CA PRO A 50 -4.09 -6.37 -11.81
C PRO A 50 -4.38 -4.95 -12.32
N GLY A 51 -5.62 -4.70 -12.78
CA GLY A 51 -6.08 -3.38 -13.20
C GLY A 51 -6.14 -2.37 -12.05
N ALA A 52 -6.55 -2.79 -10.85
CA ALA A 52 -6.58 -1.92 -9.68
C ALA A 52 -5.16 -1.47 -9.27
N VAL A 53 -4.20 -2.40 -9.23
CA VAL A 53 -2.79 -2.09 -8.92
C VAL A 53 -2.23 -1.09 -9.93
N ARG A 54 -2.35 -1.39 -11.23
CA ARG A 54 -1.87 -0.51 -12.31
C ARG A 54 -2.50 0.88 -12.26
N ARG A 55 -3.78 0.97 -11.90
CA ARG A 55 -4.45 2.27 -11.81
C ARG A 55 -3.82 3.14 -10.73
N VAL A 56 -3.49 2.58 -9.56
CA VAL A 56 -2.83 3.33 -8.48
C VAL A 56 -1.41 3.72 -8.88
N GLU A 57 -0.66 2.82 -9.54
CA GLU A 57 0.68 3.12 -10.07
C GLU A 57 0.66 4.29 -11.04
N GLN A 58 -0.29 4.30 -11.98
CA GLN A 58 -0.45 5.39 -12.94
C GLN A 58 -0.73 6.73 -12.23
N VAL A 59 -1.67 6.75 -11.27
CA VAL A 59 -1.99 7.98 -10.51
C VAL A 59 -0.76 8.49 -9.75
N LEU A 60 0.03 7.58 -9.16
CA LEU A 60 1.27 7.95 -8.46
C LEU A 60 2.30 8.52 -9.43
N ALA A 61 2.49 7.91 -10.60
CA ALA A 61 3.40 8.42 -11.63
C ALA A 61 2.99 9.80 -12.16
N GLU A 62 1.69 10.10 -12.23
CA GLU A 62 1.18 11.41 -12.65
C GLU A 62 1.33 12.50 -11.57
N CYS A 63 1.43 12.13 -10.28
CA CYS A 63 1.36 13.10 -9.18
C CYS A 63 2.60 13.21 -8.28
N LEU A 64 3.60 12.34 -8.47
CA LEU A 64 4.84 12.33 -7.72
C LEU A 64 6.05 12.23 -8.63
N GLU A 65 7.08 13.02 -8.32
CA GLU A 65 8.41 12.83 -8.90
C GLU A 65 8.96 11.44 -8.53
N PRO A 66 9.67 10.75 -9.43
CA PRO A 66 10.21 9.41 -9.17
C PRO A 66 11.01 9.30 -7.88
N ALA A 67 11.87 10.30 -7.60
CA ALA A 67 12.67 10.34 -6.37
C ALA A 67 11.82 10.46 -5.09
N THR A 68 10.69 11.18 -5.15
CA THR A 68 9.77 11.28 -4.01
C THR A 68 9.01 9.97 -3.82
N LEU A 69 8.57 9.33 -4.91
CA LEU A 69 7.94 8.02 -4.86
C LEU A 69 8.88 6.98 -4.22
N GLN A 70 10.15 6.94 -4.63
CA GLN A 70 11.15 6.02 -4.07
C GLN A 70 11.36 6.26 -2.56
N ARG A 71 11.46 7.53 -2.12
CA ARG A 71 11.58 7.86 -0.69
C ARG A 71 10.33 7.45 0.10
N TYR A 72 9.15 7.66 -0.45
CA TYR A 72 7.89 7.30 0.20
C TYR A 72 7.73 5.79 0.28
N TRP A 73 8.12 5.08 -0.77
CA TRP A 73 8.18 3.62 -0.78
C TRP A 73 9.12 3.11 0.31
N ALA A 74 10.39 3.55 0.33
CA ALA A 74 11.36 3.16 1.34
C ALA A 74 10.84 3.38 2.78
N HIS A 75 10.26 4.55 3.04
CA HIS A 75 9.70 4.88 4.34
C HIS A 75 8.55 3.93 4.74
N GLN A 76 7.62 3.66 3.81
CA GLN A 76 6.51 2.77 4.10
C GLN A 76 6.96 1.31 4.25
N THR A 77 7.96 0.87 3.47
CA THR A 77 8.60 -0.45 3.62
C THR A 77 9.16 -0.61 5.03
N LEU A 78 9.97 0.35 5.50
CA LEU A 78 10.54 0.31 6.85
C LEU A 78 9.45 0.25 7.94
N ASN A 79 8.38 1.02 7.77
CA ASN A 79 7.24 0.97 8.67
C ASN A 79 6.59 -0.42 8.69
N MET A 80 6.41 -1.06 7.53
CA MET A 80 5.80 -2.40 7.47
C MET A 80 6.72 -3.50 7.97
N LEU A 81 8.04 -3.39 7.78
CA LEU A 81 9.02 -4.28 8.41
C LEU A 81 8.90 -4.19 9.94
N TYR A 82 8.88 -2.98 10.50
CA TYR A 82 8.67 -2.78 11.94
C TYR A 82 7.35 -3.37 12.44
N VAL A 83 6.24 -3.07 11.77
CA VAL A 83 4.90 -3.61 12.11
C VAL A 83 4.91 -5.13 12.07
N SER A 84 5.52 -5.74 11.04
CA SER A 84 5.57 -7.19 10.89
C SER A 84 6.46 -7.89 11.93
N LEU A 85 7.50 -7.23 12.43
CA LEU A 85 8.28 -7.71 13.58
C LEU A 85 7.46 -7.70 14.87
N GLN A 86 6.64 -6.67 15.08
CA GLN A 86 5.86 -6.56 16.31
C GLN A 86 4.62 -7.45 16.34
N TRP A 87 3.92 -7.54 15.21
CA TRP A 87 2.57 -8.13 15.16
C TRP A 87 2.33 -9.07 13.97
N GLY A 88 3.34 -9.31 13.14
CA GLY A 88 3.23 -10.11 11.92
C GLY A 88 3.80 -11.52 12.04
N THR A 89 4.13 -12.09 10.89
CA THR A 89 4.82 -13.38 10.76
C THR A 89 6.13 -13.16 10.02
N GLU A 90 7.08 -14.09 10.16
CA GLU A 90 8.33 -14.08 9.37
C GLU A 90 8.04 -14.00 7.86
N LYS A 91 7.05 -14.78 7.38
CA LYS A 91 6.62 -14.72 5.98
C LYS A 91 6.15 -13.31 5.57
N ALA A 92 5.39 -12.63 6.42
CA ALA A 92 4.96 -11.26 6.16
C ALA A 92 6.16 -10.29 6.12
N PHE A 93 7.11 -10.44 7.05
CA PHE A 93 8.34 -9.65 7.07
C PHE A 93 9.13 -9.82 5.77
N THR A 94 9.43 -11.06 5.37
CA THR A 94 10.18 -11.34 4.13
C THR A 94 9.43 -10.81 2.90
N THR A 95 8.11 -10.98 2.84
CA THR A 95 7.32 -10.45 1.72
C THR A 95 7.40 -8.93 1.63
N TYR A 96 7.37 -8.22 2.78
CA TYR A 96 7.54 -6.76 2.77
C TYR A 96 8.96 -6.33 2.40
N LEU A 97 9.98 -7.12 2.76
CA LEU A 97 11.35 -6.87 2.36
C LEU A 97 11.50 -6.98 0.84
N ASP A 98 11.06 -8.09 0.25
CA ASP A 98 11.13 -8.35 -1.20
C ASP A 98 10.39 -7.27 -2.00
N LEU A 99 9.16 -6.93 -1.57
CA LEU A 99 8.38 -5.85 -2.18
C LEU A 99 9.08 -4.50 -2.05
N GLY A 100 9.67 -4.24 -0.89
CA GLY A 100 10.47 -3.06 -0.62
C GLY A 100 11.58 -2.90 -1.64
N GLU A 101 12.44 -3.90 -1.76
CA GLU A 101 13.60 -3.90 -2.65
C GLU A 101 13.22 -3.78 -4.13
N SER A 102 12.11 -4.40 -4.55
CA SER A 102 11.65 -4.41 -5.95
C SER A 102 11.40 -3.04 -6.58
N ARG A 103 11.29 -1.97 -5.79
CA ARG A 103 11.09 -0.59 -6.28
C ARG A 103 12.17 0.39 -5.79
N LEU A 104 13.26 -0.11 -5.23
CA LEU A 104 14.40 0.71 -4.77
C LEU A 104 15.60 0.65 -5.72
N THR A 105 15.63 -0.33 -6.63
CA THR A 105 16.61 -0.49 -7.72
C THR A 105 16.04 0.03 -9.04
#